data_AF-A0A9Q3H069-F1
#
_entry.id   AF-A0A9Q3H069-F1
#
_cell.length_a   1.000
_cell.length_b   1.000
_cell.length_c   1.000
_cell.angle_alpha   90.00
_cell.angle_beta   90.00
_cell.angle_gamma   90.00
#
_symmetry.space_group_name_H-M   'P 1'
#
loop_
_entity.id
_entity.type
_entity.pdbx_description
1 polymer ?
#
loop_
_entity_poly.entity_id
_entity_poly.type
_entity_poly.pdbx_seq_one_letter_code
_entity_poly.pdbx_strand_id
1 'polypeptide(L)'
;MFYSILIDSGATNSFIANQFVHKYSLTMSELSEKIPLIILDFSESPSSWVTNHTKYMVEIPPFPSFDWDLSVIDTPKGEGLILGIDFLNHFNPSIYWRKRLITFNP
;
A
#
# COMPACT_ATOMS: atom_id res chain seq x y z
N MET A 1 6.68 -15.58 -3.95
CA MET A 1 6.21 -14.60 -4.95
C MET A 1 7.00 -13.33 -4.72
N PHE A 2 7.70 -12.78 -5.72
CA PHE A 2 8.57 -11.61 -5.50
C PHE A 2 7.88 -10.35 -6.01
N TYR A 3 7.63 -9.41 -5.10
CA TYR A 3 7.18 -8.07 -5.41
C TYR A 3 7.89 -7.09 -4.48
N SER A 4 8.06 -5.86 -4.93
CA SER A 4 8.59 -4.79 -4.08
C SER A 4 7.45 -4.17 -3.27
N ILE A 5 7.78 -3.86 -2.03
CA ILE A 5 6.95 -3.07 -1.12
C ILE A 5 7.70 -1.77 -0.87
N LEU A 6 7.03 -0.64 -1.08
CA LEU A 6 7.50 0.66 -0.64
C LEU A 6 6.90 0.96 0.74
N ILE A 7 7.73 1.39 1.68
CA ILE A 7 7.25 1.94 2.96
C ILE A 7 7.28 3.46 2.81
N ASP A 8 6.13 4.11 2.97
CA ASP A 8 5.98 5.54 2.72
C ASP A 8 5.17 6.20 3.83
N SER A 9 5.85 6.89 4.76
CA SER A 9 5.19 7.63 5.83
C SER A 9 4.44 8.89 5.34
N GLY A 10 4.69 9.33 4.10
CA GLY A 10 3.95 10.44 3.47
C GLY A 10 2.62 10.01 2.86
N ALA A 11 2.42 8.71 2.62
CA ALA A 11 1.16 8.17 2.12
C ALA A 11 0.15 8.04 3.27
N THR A 12 -1.03 8.65 3.12
CA THR A 12 -2.11 8.56 4.14
C THR A 12 -2.66 7.14 4.28
N ASN A 13 -2.74 6.41 3.16
CA ASN A 13 -3.27 5.05 3.11
C ASN A 13 -2.23 4.10 2.51
N SER A 14 -2.47 2.81 2.68
CA SER A 14 -1.76 1.76 1.99
C SER A 14 -2.44 1.45 0.65
N PHE A 15 -1.61 1.19 -0.37
CA PHE A 15 -2.04 1.03 -1.75
C PHE A 15 -1.48 -0.23 -2.38
N ILE A 16 -2.19 -0.75 -3.38
CA ILE A 16 -1.75 -1.84 -4.22
C ILE A 16 -1.88 -1.45 -5.69
N ALA A 17 -0.91 -1.85 -6.49
CA ALA A 17 -0.91 -1.51 -7.90
C ALA A 17 -1.99 -2.30 -8.64
N ASN A 18 -2.76 -1.63 -9.49
CA ASN A 18 -3.82 -2.23 -10.30
C ASN A 18 -3.28 -3.39 -11.19
N GLN A 19 -2.10 -3.20 -11.78
CA GLN A 19 -1.40 -4.25 -12.52
C GLN A 19 -1.09 -5.50 -11.67
N PHE A 20 -0.81 -5.32 -10.37
CA PHE A 20 -0.58 -6.43 -9.44
C PHE A 20 -1.88 -7.20 -9.19
N VAL A 21 -2.97 -6.48 -8.94
CA VAL A 21 -4.31 -7.05 -8.75
C VAL A 21 -4.71 -7.89 -9.96
N HIS A 22 -4.55 -7.35 -11.17
CA HIS A 22 -4.85 -8.09 -12.41
C HIS A 22 -3.92 -9.28 -12.63
N LYS A 23 -2.60 -9.09 -12.46
CA LYS A 23 -1.60 -10.16 -12.66
C LYS A 23 -1.89 -11.40 -11.80
N TYR A 24 -2.42 -11.19 -10.60
CA TYR A 24 -2.69 -12.28 -9.65
C TYR A 24 -4.18 -12.55 -9.46
N SER A 25 -5.05 -11.96 -10.30
CA SER A 25 -6.50 -12.17 -10.28
C SER A 25 -7.13 -11.96 -8.90
N LEU A 26 -6.70 -10.93 -8.18
CA LEU A 26 -7.26 -10.60 -6.88
C LEU A 26 -8.68 -10.02 -7.04
N THR A 27 -9.58 -10.39 -6.13
CA THR A 27 -10.94 -9.83 -6.10
C THR A 27 -10.89 -8.37 -5.67
N MET A 28 -11.50 -7.49 -6.45
CA MET A 28 -11.71 -6.09 -6.08
C MET A 28 -13.16 -5.85 -5.67
N SER A 29 -13.33 -4.96 -4.70
CA SER A 29 -14.63 -4.40 -4.32
C SER A 29 -14.65 -2.93 -4.71
N GLU A 30 -15.81 -2.43 -5.13
CA GLU A 30 -16.02 -1.01 -5.40
C GLU A 30 -16.23 -0.26 -4.08
N LEU A 31 -15.64 0.92 -3.96
CA LEU A 31 -15.88 1.83 -2.84
C LEU A 31 -17.25 2.50 -3.01
N SER A 32 -17.97 2.72 -1.91
CA SER A 32 -19.25 3.43 -1.94
C SER A 32 -19.12 4.88 -2.43
N GLU A 33 -17.95 5.49 -2.21
CA GLU A 33 -17.60 6.83 -2.66
C GLU A 33 -16.18 6.84 -3.20
N LYS A 34 -15.92 7.63 -4.25
CA LYS A 34 -14.58 7.78 -4.81
C LYS A 34 -13.73 8.66 -3.92
N ILE A 35 -12.48 8.26 -3.69
CA ILE A 35 -11.54 9.00 -2.84
C ILE A 35 -10.54 9.72 -3.75
N PRO A 36 -10.30 11.03 -3.58
CA PRO A 36 -9.30 11.75 -4.36
C PRO A 36 -7.89 11.27 -4.01
N LEU A 37 -7.09 10.91 -5.03
CA LEU A 37 -5.67 10.61 -4.86
C LEU A 37 -4.84 11.84 -5.21
N ILE A 38 -4.07 12.34 -4.25
CA ILE A 38 -3.17 13.48 -4.39
C ILE A 38 -1.75 12.96 -4.16
N ILE A 39 -0.92 12.97 -5.21
CA ILE A 39 0.44 12.39 -5.16
C ILE A 39 1.49 13.44 -4.76
N LEU A 40 1.18 14.73 -4.94
CA LEU A 40 2.07 15.85 -4.62
C LEU A 40 1.24 17.04 -4.11
N ASP A 41 1.67 17.62 -2.98
CA ASP A 41 0.94 18.64 -2.19
C ASP A 41 0.68 19.96 -2.92
N PHE A 42 1.24 20.18 -4.11
CA PHE A 42 1.11 21.45 -4.84
C PHE A 42 -0.06 21.50 -5.84
N SER A 43 -0.86 20.43 -5.94
CA SER A 43 -2.03 20.42 -6.84
C SER A 43 -3.31 20.69 -6.07
N GLU A 44 -4.06 21.71 -6.49
CA GLU A 44 -5.43 21.97 -6.00
C GLU A 44 -6.44 20.91 -6.49
N SER A 45 -6.03 20.05 -7.44
CA SER A 45 -6.88 19.02 -8.04
C SER A 45 -6.33 17.61 -7.82
N PRO A 46 -7.21 16.59 -7.67
CA PRO A 46 -6.77 15.21 -7.54
C PRO A 46 -5.99 14.75 -8.78
N SER A 47 -4.89 14.04 -8.58
CA SER A 47 -4.13 13.41 -9.67
C SER A 47 -4.93 12.28 -10.32
N SER A 48 -5.73 11.57 -9.50
CA SER A 48 -6.68 10.56 -9.94
C SER A 48 -7.73 10.30 -8.84
N TRP A 49 -8.58 9.29 -9.04
CA TRP A 49 -9.60 8.87 -8.09
C TRP A 49 -9.44 7.39 -7.77
N VAL A 50 -9.40 7.05 -6.48
CA VAL A 50 -9.50 5.67 -6.01
C VAL A 50 -10.96 5.26 -6.02
N THR A 51 -11.27 4.18 -6.73
CA THR A 51 -12.63 3.65 -6.88
C THR A 51 -12.79 2.26 -6.28
N ASN A 52 -11.68 1.56 -6.02
CA ASN A 52 -11.68 0.17 -5.63
C ASN A 52 -10.68 -0.09 -4.52
N HIS A 53 -10.97 -1.16 -3.78
CA HIS A 53 -10.07 -1.71 -2.78
C HIS A 53 -10.04 -3.23 -2.89
N THR A 54 -9.02 -3.85 -2.30
CA THR A 54 -8.88 -5.30 -2.23
C THR A 54 -8.26 -5.69 -0.91
N LYS A 55 -8.69 -6.83 -0.37
CA LYS A 55 -8.02 -7.46 0.76
C LYS A 55 -6.93 -8.38 0.24
N TYR A 56 -5.72 -8.20 0.74
CA TYR A 56 -4.59 -9.02 0.36
C TYR A 56 -3.81 -9.48 1.60
N MET A 57 -3.39 -10.74 1.59
CA MET A 57 -2.51 -11.30 2.60
C MET A 57 -1.08 -10.86 2.29
N VAL A 58 -0.61 -9.85 3.01
CA VAL A 58 0.72 -9.27 2.83
C VAL A 58 1.76 -10.16 3.53
N GLU A 59 2.83 -10.48 2.81
CA GLU A 59 3.97 -11.24 3.34
C GLU A 59 5.22 -10.35 3.37
N ILE A 60 5.80 -10.12 4.56
CA ILE A 60 7.03 -9.34 4.75
C ILE A 60 8.03 -10.15 5.58
N PRO A 61 8.76 -11.12 5.02
CA PRO A 61 9.67 -11.94 5.81
C PRO A 61 10.71 -11.09 6.57
N PRO A 62 10.97 -11.36 7.86
CA PRO A 62 10.51 -12.51 8.66
C PRO A 62 9.21 -12.29 9.46
N PHE A 63 8.44 -11.24 9.19
CA PHE A 63 7.17 -10.95 9.86
C PHE A 63 6.07 -11.96 9.49
N PRO A 64 5.16 -12.33 10.42
CA PRO A 64 3.97 -13.09 10.08
C PRO A 64 3.15 -12.42 8.97
N SER A 65 2.54 -13.23 8.12
CA SER A 65 1.59 -12.73 7.12
C SER A 65 0.35 -12.14 7.80
N PHE A 66 -0.22 -11.11 7.19
CA PHE A 66 -1.40 -10.41 7.72
C PHE A 66 -2.32 -9.98 6.59
N ASP A 67 -3.62 -9.96 6.84
CA ASP A 67 -4.59 -9.39 5.91
C ASP A 67 -4.58 -7.87 6.03
N TRP A 68 -4.50 -7.19 4.89
CA TRP A 68 -4.59 -5.74 4.83
C TRP A 68 -5.58 -5.31 3.75
N ASP A 69 -6.33 -4.26 4.02
CA ASP A 69 -7.22 -3.64 3.05
C ASP A 69 -6.46 -2.54 2.30
N LEU A 70 -6.33 -2.68 0.98
CA LEU A 70 -5.47 -1.87 0.14
C LEU A 70 -6.30 -1.15 -0.93
N SER A 71 -6.13 0.16 -1.00
CA SER A 71 -6.68 0.97 -2.08
C SER A 71 -5.98 0.63 -3.40
N VAL A 72 -6.76 0.36 -4.46
CA VAL A 72 -6.20 0.02 -5.77
C VAL A 72 -5.90 1.30 -6.55
N ILE A 73 -4.65 1.46 -7.00
CA ILE A 73 -4.20 2.62 -7.79
C ILE A 73 -3.35 2.19 -8.99
N ASP A 74 -3.28 3.04 -10.01
CA ASP A 74 -2.30 2.88 -11.07
C ASP A 74 -0.94 3.45 -10.62
N THR A 75 0.08 2.58 -10.51
CA THR A 75 1.44 2.99 -10.12
C THR A 75 2.37 3.03 -11.34
N PRO A 76 3.10 4.14 -11.58
CA PRO A 76 4.00 4.25 -12.73
C PRO A 76 5.32 3.46 -12.55
N LYS A 77 5.68 3.08 -11.32
CA LYS A 77 7.03 2.59 -10.97
C LYS A 77 7.12 1.08 -10.69
N GLY A 78 6.07 0.30 -10.93
CA GLY A 78 6.14 -1.16 -10.87
C GLY A 78 6.22 -1.73 -9.45
N GLU A 79 6.08 -0.91 -8.39
CA GLU A 79 5.90 -1.43 -7.04
C GLU A 79 4.59 -2.22 -6.97
N GLY A 80 4.63 -3.34 -6.25
CA GLY A 80 3.43 -4.13 -6.00
C GLY A 80 2.53 -3.43 -5.00
N LEU A 81 3.11 -3.01 -3.87
CA LEU A 81 2.41 -2.42 -2.73
C LEU A 81 3.15 -1.19 -2.21
N ILE A 82 2.39 -0.24 -1.67
CA ILE A 82 2.86 0.88 -0.86
C ILE A 82 2.19 0.74 0.51
N LEU A 83 2.97 0.68 1.58
CA LEU A 83 2.44 0.68 2.95
C LEU A 83 2.59 2.07 3.55
N GLY A 84 1.44 2.70 3.79
CA GLY A 84 1.31 4.07 4.23
C GLY A 84 1.35 4.23 5.75
N ILE A 85 1.04 5.44 6.20
CA ILE A 85 0.98 5.78 7.62
C ILE A 85 -0.13 5.04 8.37
N ASP A 86 -1.19 4.60 7.70
CA ASP A 86 -2.23 3.72 8.26
C ASP A 86 -1.65 2.40 8.75
N PHE A 87 -0.82 1.75 7.93
CA PHE A 87 -0.08 0.55 8.28
C PHE A 87 0.96 0.82 9.37
N LEU A 88 1.74 1.90 9.20
CA LEU A 88 2.81 2.24 10.15
C LEU A 88 2.25 2.59 11.53
N ASN A 89 1.11 3.27 11.63
CA ASN A 89 0.46 3.55 12.91
C ASN A 89 -0.11 2.30 13.56
N HIS A 90 -0.62 1.35 12.75
CA HIS A 90 -1.20 0.12 13.27
C HIS A 90 -0.15 -0.81 13.89
N PHE A 91 0.94 -1.08 13.17
CA PHE A 91 1.96 -2.03 13.63
C PHE A 91 3.18 -1.37 14.30
N ASN A 92 3.32 -0.05 14.18
CA ASN A 92 4.41 0.75 14.75
C ASN A 92 5.81 0.09 14.61
N PRO A 93 6.24 -0.26 13.38
CA PRO A 93 7.49 -0.94 13.18
C PRO A 93 8.69 -0.06 13.52
N SER A 94 9.75 -0.69 14.02
CA SER A 94 11.07 -0.07 14.11
C SER A 94 11.84 -0.29 12.81
N ILE A 95 12.37 0.79 12.24
CA ILE A 95 13.20 0.75 11.03
C ILE A 95 14.66 0.98 11.42
N TYR A 96 15.50 -0.04 11.23
CA TYR A 96 16.94 0.06 11.42
C TYR A 96 17.62 0.35 10.07
N TRP A 97 17.70 1.65 9.73
CA TRP A 97 18.18 2.14 8.43
C TRP A 97 19.54 1.56 8.00
N ARG A 98 20.51 1.52 8.91
CA ARG A 98 21.88 1.07 8.60
C ARG A 98 21.97 -0.41 8.21
N LYS A 99 21.08 -1.25 8.74
CA LYS A 99 21.01 -2.69 8.42
C LYS A 99 19.91 -3.01 7.40
N ARG A 100 19.13 -2.02 6.98
CA ARG A 100 17.96 -2.20 6.10
C ARG A 100 16.99 -3.24 6.67
N LEU A 101 16.72 -3.16 7.97
CA LEU A 101 15.82 -4.07 8.68
C LEU A 101 14.58 -3.32 9.13
N ILE A 102 13.44 -3.98 9.01
CA ILE A 102 12.17 -3.58 9.60
C ILE A 102 11.80 -4.67 10.61
N THR A 103 11.46 -4.26 11.82
CA THR A 103 11.03 -5.15 12.90
C THR A 103 9.71 -4.66 13.46
N PHE A 104 8.76 -5.56 13.55
CA PHE A 104 7.46 -5.31 14.14
C PHE A 104 7.49 -5.77 15.59
N ASN A 105 7.05 -4.92 16.50
CA ASN A 105 6.90 -5.31 17.89
C ASN A 105 5.55 -6.05 18.00
N PRO A 106 5.50 -7.21 18.69
CA PRO A 106 4.26 -7.94 18.91
C PRO A 106 3.26 -7.15 19.76
#